data_AF-A0AAA9T2E6-F1
#
_entry.id   AF-A0AAA9T2E6-F1
#
_cell.length_a   1.000
_cell.length_b   1.000
_cell.length_c   1.000
_cell.angle_alpha   90.00
_cell.angle_beta   90.00
_cell.angle_gamma   90.00
#
_symmetry.space_group_name_H-M   'P 1'
#
loop_
_entity.id
_entity.type
_entity.pdbx_description
1 polymer ?
#
loop_
_entity_poly.entity_id
_entity_poly.type
_entity_poly.pdbx_seq_one_letter_code
_entity_poly.pdbx_strand_id
1 'polypeptide(L)'
;MSHSLTPVMLAAPKWPHAQAKSWQCTPEMKLSKEVMVMRPEQCSLGSAGLYLRGVLHPNELLESKAPILRCGIDSILQSKERREPMLRGGPLAAPYRLRQFHLHWGSSDDHGSEHSVDGVKYAAELHLVHWNSKYNSYATALKHADGIAVVGVFLKIGREKGEFQLLLDALDKIKTKGKEAPFNNFNPSCLFPACRDYWTYHGSFTTPPCEECIVWLLLKEPITVSSDQIAKLRTLYSSAENEPPVPLVRNWRPPQPIKGRIVKASFK
;
A
#
# COMPACT_ATOMS: atom_id res chain seq x y z
N MET A 1 0.69 -8.41 46.92
CA MET A 1 1.74 -7.80 46.07
C MET A 1 1.32 -7.98 44.63
N SER A 2 0.99 -6.90 43.92
CA SER A 2 0.55 -6.96 42.51
C SER A 2 1.74 -6.66 41.59
N HIS A 3 2.04 -7.57 40.67
CA HIS A 3 3.02 -7.32 39.62
C HIS A 3 2.35 -6.63 38.43
N SER A 4 2.62 -5.34 38.25
CA SER A 4 2.22 -4.59 37.06
C SER A 4 3.13 -4.97 35.88
N LEU A 5 2.59 -5.69 34.91
CA LEU A 5 3.25 -5.91 33.63
C LEU A 5 3.18 -4.63 32.81
N THR A 6 4.30 -3.89 32.76
CA THR A 6 4.48 -2.75 31.86
C THR A 6 4.57 -3.24 30.40
N PRO A 7 3.75 -2.72 29.47
CA PRO A 7 3.88 -3.07 28.06
C PRO A 7 5.16 -2.47 27.50
N VAL A 8 6.09 -3.31 27.06
CA VAL A 8 7.27 -2.87 26.30
C VAL A 8 6.78 -2.33 24.95
N MET A 9 6.73 -1.00 24.81
CA MET A 9 6.63 -0.37 23.50
C MET A 9 7.91 -0.69 22.73
N LEU A 10 7.80 -1.54 21.70
CA LEU A 10 8.82 -1.65 20.68
C LEU A 10 8.94 -0.29 19.98
N ALA A 11 9.98 0.46 20.30
CA ALA A 11 10.29 1.72 19.66
C ALA A 11 10.53 1.49 18.16
N ALA A 12 9.87 2.28 17.30
CA ALA A 12 10.24 2.35 15.90
C ALA A 12 11.72 2.79 15.81
N PRO A 13 12.55 2.15 14.97
CA PRO A 13 13.98 2.45 14.95
C PRO A 13 14.21 3.88 14.45
N LYS A 14 14.95 4.67 15.25
CA LYS A 14 15.36 6.02 14.87
C LYS A 14 16.49 5.93 13.84
N TRP A 15 16.19 6.25 12.58
CA TRP A 15 17.22 6.46 11.55
C TRP A 15 17.65 7.94 11.50
N PRO A 16 18.94 8.25 11.27
CA PRO A 16 19.47 9.62 11.37
C PRO A 16 18.88 10.58 10.32
N HIS A 17 18.80 11.87 10.67
CA HIS A 17 18.17 12.97 9.91
C HIS A 17 18.99 13.41 8.66
N ALA A 18 19.47 12.48 7.85
CA ALA A 18 20.23 12.77 6.63
C ALA A 18 19.30 12.82 5.40
N GLN A 19 18.80 14.02 5.09
CA GLN A 19 18.24 14.48 3.81
C GLN A 19 17.32 13.52 3.01
N ALA A 20 16.09 13.97 2.73
CA ALA A 20 15.13 13.30 1.84
C ALA A 20 15.54 13.18 0.35
N LYS A 21 16.83 13.38 0.02
CA LYS A 21 17.38 13.31 -1.35
C LYS A 21 17.88 11.93 -1.77
N SER A 22 18.04 10.97 -0.87
CA SER A 22 18.55 9.63 -1.26
C SER A 22 18.02 8.47 -0.41
N TRP A 23 16.70 8.30 -0.33
CA TRP A 23 16.08 7.02 0.07
C TRP A 23 16.09 6.00 -1.08
N GLN A 24 17.27 5.83 -1.69
CA GLN A 24 17.57 4.61 -2.44
C GLN A 24 18.03 3.56 -1.43
N CYS A 25 17.65 2.30 -1.66
CA CYS A 25 18.27 1.15 -1.01
C CYS A 25 19.80 1.31 -1.02
N THR A 26 20.44 1.14 0.14
CA THR A 26 21.91 1.14 0.25
C THR A 26 22.53 0.15 -0.76
N PRO A 27 23.81 0.28 -1.14
CA PRO A 27 24.44 -0.63 -2.10
C PRO A 27 24.25 -2.12 -1.78
N GLU A 28 24.18 -2.49 -0.50
CA GLU A 28 23.89 -3.85 -0.03
C GLU A 28 22.40 -4.21 -0.13
N MET A 29 21.49 -3.25 0.13
CA MET A 29 20.05 -3.41 -0.09
C MET A 29 19.65 -3.41 -1.59
N LYS A 30 20.54 -3.03 -2.53
CA LYS A 30 20.30 -3.15 -3.99
C LYS A 30 20.10 -4.59 -4.47
N LEU A 31 20.34 -5.58 -3.59
CA LEU A 31 20.07 -7.00 -3.85
C LEU A 31 18.59 -7.40 -3.62
N SER A 32 17.76 -6.56 -2.99
CA SER A 32 16.34 -6.84 -2.64
C SER A 32 15.33 -6.56 -3.78
N LYS A 33 14.32 -7.45 -3.95
CA LYS A 33 13.57 -7.67 -5.21
C LYS A 33 12.02 -7.57 -5.10
N GLU A 34 11.26 -6.84 -5.92
CA GLU A 34 11.48 -6.10 -7.18
C GLU A 34 10.16 -5.37 -7.56
N VAL A 35 10.24 -4.16 -8.16
CA VAL A 35 9.11 -3.45 -8.84
C VAL A 35 9.12 -3.80 -10.32
N MET A 36 8.01 -4.27 -10.90
CA MET A 36 8.05 -4.90 -12.24
C MET A 36 7.52 -4.01 -13.38
N VAL A 37 8.13 -4.17 -14.57
CA VAL A 37 7.53 -3.80 -15.87
C VAL A 37 6.73 -5.00 -16.36
N MET A 38 5.42 -4.86 -16.39
CA MET A 38 4.49 -5.90 -16.87
C MET A 38 4.51 -5.91 -18.41
N ARG A 39 4.48 -7.10 -19.01
CA ARG A 39 4.31 -7.32 -20.46
C ARG A 39 3.15 -8.31 -20.68
N PRO A 40 2.36 -8.20 -21.76
CA PRO A 40 1.13 -8.96 -21.94
C PRO A 40 1.32 -10.45 -22.27
N GLU A 41 2.52 -10.88 -22.69
CA GLU A 41 2.81 -12.27 -23.07
C GLU A 41 3.05 -13.18 -21.85
N GLN A 42 2.00 -13.52 -21.07
CA GLN A 42 2.15 -14.39 -19.90
C GLN A 42 0.93 -15.26 -19.61
N CYS A 43 1.19 -16.49 -19.15
CA CYS A 43 0.19 -17.57 -19.06
C CYS A 43 -1.07 -17.17 -18.27
N SER A 44 -2.22 -17.40 -18.91
CA SER A 44 -3.54 -17.21 -18.31
C SER A 44 -3.77 -18.22 -17.17
N LEU A 45 -3.99 -17.70 -15.97
CA LEU A 45 -4.68 -18.41 -14.89
C LEU A 45 -6.18 -18.39 -15.23
N GLY A 46 -6.85 -19.55 -15.13
CA GLY A 46 -8.30 -19.61 -15.23
C GLY A 46 -8.97 -18.66 -14.24
N SER A 47 -10.18 -18.19 -14.57
CA SER A 47 -10.86 -17.04 -13.95
C SER A 47 -11.28 -17.25 -12.47
N ALA A 48 -10.29 -17.29 -11.58
CA ALA A 48 -10.47 -17.29 -10.13
C ALA A 48 -10.62 -15.84 -9.63
N GLY A 49 -11.87 -15.45 -9.35
CA GLY A 49 -12.21 -14.10 -8.90
C GLY A 49 -11.52 -13.71 -7.59
N LEU A 50 -11.19 -12.41 -7.48
CA LEU A 50 -10.61 -11.78 -6.29
C LEU A 50 -11.68 -10.94 -5.59
N TYR A 51 -11.86 -11.12 -4.28
CA TYR A 51 -12.85 -10.36 -3.51
C TYR A 51 -12.39 -10.07 -2.08
N LEU A 52 -12.64 -8.83 -1.65
CA LEU A 52 -12.45 -8.37 -0.27
C LEU A 52 -13.81 -8.45 0.45
N ARG A 53 -13.89 -9.18 1.57
CA ARG A 53 -15.13 -9.37 2.33
C ARG A 53 -15.02 -8.72 3.72
N GLY A 54 -15.97 -7.83 4.01
CA GLY A 54 -16.12 -7.12 5.27
C GLY A 54 -16.56 -5.67 5.02
N VAL A 55 -17.76 -5.30 5.48
CA VAL A 55 -18.24 -3.92 5.49
C VAL A 55 -18.16 -3.41 6.93
N LEU A 56 -17.60 -2.23 7.14
CA LEU A 56 -17.58 -1.58 8.46
C LEU A 56 -18.99 -1.13 8.82
N HIS A 57 -19.63 -1.80 9.78
CA HIS A 57 -20.96 -1.43 10.27
C HIS A 57 -20.84 -0.47 11.46
N PRO A 58 -21.55 0.68 11.50
CA PRO A 58 -21.35 1.72 12.53
C PRO A 58 -21.53 1.27 13.99
N ASN A 59 -22.31 0.20 14.22
CA ASN A 59 -22.74 -0.18 15.58
C ASN A 59 -21.81 -1.21 16.29
N GLU A 60 -20.73 -1.69 15.65
CA GLU A 60 -19.78 -2.65 16.28
C GLU A 60 -18.59 -1.96 17.00
N LEU A 61 -18.59 -0.63 17.14
CA LEU A 61 -17.43 0.19 17.56
C LEU A 61 -17.04 0.16 19.05
N LEU A 62 -17.74 -0.59 19.92
CA LEU A 62 -17.61 -0.45 21.38
C LEU A 62 -16.30 -0.98 22.02
N GLU A 63 -15.46 -1.75 21.31
CA GLU A 63 -14.25 -2.35 21.90
C GLU A 63 -12.96 -2.26 21.04
N SER A 64 -12.93 -1.49 19.94
CA SER A 64 -11.74 -1.38 19.07
C SER A 64 -11.14 0.02 19.02
N LYS A 65 -9.81 0.12 18.96
CA LYS A 65 -9.12 1.39 18.72
C LYS A 65 -9.34 1.82 17.27
N ALA A 66 -9.86 3.03 17.08
CA ALA A 66 -10.09 3.67 15.78
C ALA A 66 -8.91 3.51 14.81
N PRO A 67 -9.14 3.28 13.51
CA PRO A 67 -8.09 3.32 12.50
C PRO A 67 -7.43 4.70 12.45
N ILE A 68 -6.12 4.72 12.18
CA ILE A 68 -5.30 5.93 12.28
C ILE A 68 -4.70 6.28 10.92
N LEU A 69 -5.04 7.47 10.43
CA LEU A 69 -4.43 8.13 9.29
C LEU A 69 -3.10 8.77 9.70
N ARG A 70 -2.04 8.61 8.89
CA ARG A 70 -0.67 9.05 9.22
C ARG A 70 0.05 9.72 8.05
N CYS A 71 0.89 10.70 8.35
CA CYS A 71 1.83 11.25 7.37
C CYS A 71 3.19 10.57 7.47
N GLY A 72 3.56 9.84 6.42
CA GLY A 72 4.84 9.17 6.28
C GLY A 72 5.02 8.60 4.87
N ILE A 73 6.21 8.10 4.58
CA ILE A 73 6.56 7.52 3.27
C ILE A 73 5.82 6.19 3.06
N ASP A 74 5.56 5.41 4.13
CA ASP A 74 5.23 3.99 4.05
C ASP A 74 3.81 3.59 4.55
N SER A 75 3.02 4.52 5.08
CA SER A 75 1.69 4.18 5.63
C SER A 75 0.74 5.37 5.70
N ILE A 76 -0.42 5.24 5.05
CA ILE A 76 -1.50 6.23 5.11
C ILE A 76 -2.57 5.81 6.10
N LEU A 77 -2.99 4.53 6.16
CA LEU A 77 -3.96 4.06 7.16
C LEU A 77 -3.49 2.76 7.83
N GLN A 78 -3.45 2.70 9.17
CA GLN A 78 -3.25 1.43 9.90
C GLN A 78 -4.56 1.00 10.61
N SER A 79 -5.08 -0.18 10.26
CA SER A 79 -6.17 -0.81 11.00
C SER A 79 -5.67 -1.45 12.30
N LYS A 80 -6.49 -1.32 13.35
CA LYS A 80 -6.30 -1.97 14.67
C LYS A 80 -7.62 -2.61 15.14
N GLU A 81 -8.43 -3.05 14.18
CA GLU A 81 -9.77 -3.58 14.43
C GLU A 81 -9.76 -5.05 14.87
N ARG A 82 -10.78 -5.45 15.63
CA ARG A 82 -10.96 -6.83 16.12
C ARG A 82 -11.39 -7.81 15.00
N ARG A 83 -11.88 -7.30 13.87
CA ARG A 83 -12.30 -8.04 12.67
C ARG A 83 -11.83 -7.35 11.38
N GLU A 84 -10.50 -7.30 11.18
CA GLU A 84 -9.88 -6.81 9.94
C GLU A 84 -10.54 -7.43 8.67
N PRO A 85 -10.92 -6.63 7.65
CA PRO A 85 -11.47 -7.13 6.38
C PRO A 85 -10.58 -8.18 5.72
N MET A 86 -11.17 -9.19 5.08
CA MET A 86 -10.43 -10.34 4.55
C MET A 86 -10.38 -10.38 3.02
N LEU A 87 -9.17 -10.49 2.47
CA LEU A 87 -8.91 -10.81 1.07
C LEU A 87 -8.91 -12.33 0.87
N ARG A 88 -9.60 -12.80 -0.17
CA ARG A 88 -9.73 -14.22 -0.53
C ARG A 88 -9.81 -14.38 -2.05
N GLY A 89 -9.50 -15.59 -2.52
CA GLY A 89 -9.57 -15.97 -3.93
C GLY A 89 -8.27 -15.71 -4.69
N GLY A 90 -8.36 -15.76 -6.02
CA GLY A 90 -7.21 -15.71 -6.91
C GLY A 90 -6.13 -16.77 -6.57
N PRO A 91 -4.83 -16.40 -6.54
CA PRO A 91 -3.73 -17.32 -6.23
C PRO A 91 -3.55 -17.59 -4.72
N LEU A 92 -4.38 -17.03 -3.85
CA LEU A 92 -4.18 -17.06 -2.40
C LEU A 92 -4.76 -18.35 -1.79
N ALA A 93 -3.88 -19.24 -1.32
CA ALA A 93 -4.26 -20.53 -0.70
C ALA A 93 -4.97 -20.41 0.66
N ALA A 94 -4.93 -19.23 1.29
CA ALA A 94 -5.52 -18.96 2.60
C ALA A 94 -6.09 -17.53 2.65
N PRO A 95 -6.93 -17.18 3.65
CA PRO A 95 -7.41 -15.82 3.83
C PRO A 95 -6.34 -14.88 4.37
N TYR A 96 -6.25 -13.68 3.79
CA TYR A 96 -5.33 -12.62 4.24
C TYR A 96 -6.15 -11.48 4.88
N ARG A 97 -5.67 -10.95 6.00
CA ARG A 97 -6.33 -9.86 6.74
C ARG A 97 -5.74 -8.52 6.33
N LEU A 98 -6.59 -7.53 6.01
CA LEU A 98 -6.17 -6.17 5.66
C LEU A 98 -5.50 -5.51 6.86
N ARG A 99 -4.24 -5.09 6.70
CA ARG A 99 -3.46 -4.40 7.73
C ARG A 99 -3.47 -2.89 7.57
N GLN A 100 -3.20 -2.45 6.34
CA GLN A 100 -2.99 -1.04 6.01
C GLN A 100 -3.22 -0.78 4.53
N PHE A 101 -3.37 0.50 4.15
CA PHE A 101 -3.09 0.93 2.79
C PHE A 101 -2.23 2.19 2.76
N HIS A 102 -1.56 2.40 1.62
CA HIS A 102 -0.73 3.57 1.32
C HIS A 102 -0.71 3.84 -0.18
N LEU A 103 -0.26 5.04 -0.58
CA LEU A 103 -0.12 5.44 -1.98
C LEU A 103 1.32 5.86 -2.28
N HIS A 104 1.75 5.58 -3.51
CA HIS A 104 2.96 6.14 -4.13
C HIS A 104 2.55 7.11 -5.23
N TRP A 105 3.18 8.29 -5.31
CA TRP A 105 2.89 9.30 -6.33
C TRP A 105 4.16 10.08 -6.73
N GLY A 106 4.11 10.67 -7.93
CA GLY A 106 5.19 11.47 -8.50
C GLY A 106 4.93 12.97 -8.44
N SER A 107 5.86 13.75 -8.97
CA SER A 107 5.83 15.22 -8.90
C SER A 107 4.93 15.86 -9.96
N SER A 108 4.53 15.10 -10.98
CA SER A 108 3.63 15.49 -12.06
C SER A 108 2.77 14.30 -12.48
N ASP A 109 1.74 14.54 -13.28
CA ASP A 109 0.66 13.58 -13.56
C ASP A 109 1.04 12.45 -14.53
N ASP A 110 2.18 12.59 -15.20
CA ASP A 110 2.75 11.64 -16.15
C ASP A 110 3.51 10.48 -15.49
N HIS A 111 3.77 10.55 -14.18
CA HIS A 111 4.48 9.50 -13.45
C HIS A 111 4.17 9.49 -11.95
N GLY A 112 4.34 8.33 -11.31
CA GLY A 112 4.18 8.19 -9.87
C GLY A 112 3.84 6.78 -9.38
N SER A 113 3.27 5.94 -10.24
CA SER A 113 3.20 4.51 -9.99
C SER A 113 4.60 3.91 -9.86
N GLU A 114 4.73 2.87 -9.05
CA GLU A 114 5.97 2.11 -8.96
C GLU A 114 6.04 1.19 -10.18
N HIS A 115 5.01 0.35 -10.34
CA HIS A 115 4.82 -0.51 -11.49
C HIS A 115 4.60 0.27 -12.78
N SER A 116 4.83 -0.42 -13.90
CA SER A 116 4.51 0.04 -15.24
C SER A 116 4.02 -1.12 -16.09
N VAL A 117 3.16 -0.83 -17.07
CA VAL A 117 2.64 -1.83 -18.02
C VAL A 117 3.10 -1.40 -19.40
N ASP A 118 3.88 -2.24 -20.08
CA ASP A 118 4.51 -1.94 -21.39
C ASP A 118 5.28 -0.60 -21.41
N GLY A 119 5.91 -0.27 -20.29
CA GLY A 119 6.66 0.99 -20.07
C GLY A 119 5.79 2.19 -19.68
N VAL A 120 4.46 2.09 -19.75
CA VAL A 120 3.53 3.14 -19.32
C VAL A 120 3.47 3.21 -17.79
N LYS A 121 3.70 4.40 -17.24
CA LYS A 121 3.46 4.74 -15.83
C LYS A 121 2.14 5.47 -15.65
N TYR A 122 1.66 5.46 -14.41
CA TYR A 122 0.43 6.15 -13.97
C TYR A 122 0.79 7.24 -12.95
N ALA A 123 -0.13 8.18 -12.67
CA ALA A 123 0.09 9.32 -11.79
C ALA A 123 0.35 8.92 -10.33
N ALA A 124 -0.27 7.82 -9.89
CA ALA A 124 -0.06 7.23 -8.58
C ALA A 124 -0.41 5.73 -8.58
N GLU A 125 -0.07 5.04 -7.49
CA GLU A 125 -0.39 3.63 -7.25
C GLU A 125 -0.77 3.42 -5.77
N LEU A 126 -1.92 2.77 -5.54
CA LEU A 126 -2.46 2.43 -4.23
C LEU A 126 -2.11 0.98 -3.89
N HIS A 127 -1.55 0.77 -2.70
CA HIS A 127 -1.24 -0.55 -2.16
C HIS A 127 -2.11 -0.86 -0.94
N LEU A 128 -2.91 -1.93 -1.03
CA LEU A 128 -3.64 -2.49 0.11
C LEU A 128 -2.89 -3.72 0.61
N VAL A 129 -2.26 -3.61 1.78
CA VAL A 129 -1.38 -4.63 2.34
C VAL A 129 -2.16 -5.53 3.29
N HIS A 130 -2.15 -6.82 2.98
CA HIS A 130 -2.82 -7.86 3.76
C HIS A 130 -1.80 -8.90 4.24
N TRP A 131 -2.06 -9.57 5.36
CA TRP A 131 -1.18 -10.60 5.91
C TRP A 131 -1.89 -11.94 6.06
N ASN A 132 -1.17 -13.03 5.77
CA ASN A 132 -1.71 -14.38 5.73
C ASN A 132 -2.06 -14.85 7.15
N SER A 133 -3.35 -15.07 7.38
CA SER A 133 -3.85 -15.43 8.70
C SER A 133 -3.32 -16.76 9.25
N LYS A 134 -2.78 -17.64 8.38
CA LYS A 134 -2.17 -18.92 8.78
C LYS A 134 -0.91 -18.77 9.65
N TYR A 135 -0.27 -17.60 9.64
CA TYR A 135 0.98 -17.34 10.39
C TYR A 135 0.79 -16.77 11.80
N ASN A 136 -0.46 -16.66 12.28
CA ASN A 136 -0.85 -16.16 13.60
C ASN A 136 -0.49 -14.68 13.91
N SER A 137 0.57 -14.12 13.32
CA SER A 137 0.94 -12.71 13.45
C SER A 137 1.55 -12.14 12.17
N TYR A 138 1.43 -10.82 11.98
CA TYR A 138 2.10 -10.07 10.93
C TYR A 138 3.63 -10.28 10.94
N ALA A 139 4.27 -10.24 12.12
CA ALA A 139 5.71 -10.38 12.27
C ALA A 139 6.24 -11.79 11.95
N THR A 140 5.40 -12.82 12.12
CA THR A 140 5.67 -14.17 11.62
C THR A 140 5.52 -14.20 10.10
N ALA A 141 4.43 -13.62 9.58
CA ALA A 141 4.12 -13.63 8.16
C ALA A 141 5.25 -13.04 7.29
N LEU A 142 5.88 -11.92 7.72
CA LEU A 142 7.03 -11.31 7.04
C LEU A 142 8.20 -12.27 6.74
N LYS A 143 8.29 -13.41 7.44
CA LYS A 143 9.37 -14.40 7.28
C LYS A 143 9.08 -15.49 6.23
N HIS A 144 7.97 -15.37 5.50
CA HIS A 144 7.52 -16.38 4.53
C HIS A 144 7.17 -15.78 3.17
N ALA A 145 7.45 -16.51 2.08
CA ALA A 145 7.27 -16.05 0.70
C ALA A 145 5.81 -15.79 0.27
N ASP A 146 4.83 -16.32 1.02
CA ASP A 146 3.40 -16.00 0.91
C ASP A 146 2.85 -15.42 2.23
N GLY A 147 3.69 -14.67 2.94
CA GLY A 147 3.34 -13.99 4.17
C GLY A 147 2.36 -12.84 3.98
N ILE A 148 2.56 -12.07 2.93
CA ILE A 148 1.86 -10.83 2.63
C ILE A 148 1.18 -10.95 1.27
N ALA A 149 0.02 -10.32 1.11
CA ALA A 149 -0.61 -10.12 -0.19
C ALA A 149 -0.89 -8.63 -0.38
N VAL A 150 -0.44 -8.04 -1.50
CA VAL A 150 -0.67 -6.64 -1.83
C VAL A 150 -1.57 -6.54 -3.04
N VAL A 151 -2.72 -5.90 -2.88
CA VAL A 151 -3.54 -5.48 -4.01
C VAL A 151 -3.03 -4.12 -4.47
N GLY A 152 -2.49 -4.06 -5.68
CA GLY A 152 -2.03 -2.84 -6.33
C GLY A 152 -3.12 -2.27 -7.24
N VAL A 153 -3.40 -0.97 -7.15
CA VAL A 153 -4.38 -0.27 -7.99
C VAL A 153 -3.74 0.99 -8.57
N PHE A 154 -3.68 1.07 -9.90
CA PHE A 154 -3.19 2.26 -10.60
C PHE A 154 -4.20 3.41 -10.55
N LEU A 155 -3.72 4.65 -10.42
CA LEU A 155 -4.50 5.88 -10.51
C LEU A 155 -4.13 6.64 -11.79
N LYS A 156 -5.07 6.75 -12.74
CA LYS A 156 -4.94 7.57 -13.95
C LYS A 156 -5.69 8.89 -13.82
N ILE A 157 -5.22 9.92 -14.52
CA ILE A 157 -5.93 11.20 -14.59
C ILE A 157 -7.18 11.08 -15.46
N GLY A 158 -8.24 11.77 -15.05
CA GLY A 158 -9.49 11.96 -15.77
C GLY A 158 -10.56 12.56 -14.88
N ARG A 159 -11.75 11.95 -14.85
CA ARG A 159 -12.84 12.36 -13.95
C ARG A 159 -12.48 12.11 -12.48
N GLU A 160 -12.88 13.04 -11.62
CA GLU A 160 -12.84 12.92 -10.17
C GLU A 160 -13.51 11.62 -9.67
N LYS A 161 -12.93 11.00 -8.63
CA LYS A 161 -13.55 9.89 -7.90
C LYS A 161 -13.95 10.35 -6.50
N GLY A 162 -15.26 10.45 -6.27
CA GLY A 162 -15.81 10.97 -5.00
C GLY A 162 -15.41 10.13 -3.78
N GLU A 163 -15.27 8.81 -3.92
CA GLU A 163 -14.85 7.96 -2.79
C GLU A 163 -13.36 8.13 -2.45
N PHE A 164 -12.54 8.65 -3.38
CA PHE A 164 -11.17 9.05 -3.10
C PHE A 164 -11.12 10.39 -2.35
N GLN A 165 -12.08 11.29 -2.59
CA GLN A 165 -12.16 12.57 -1.90
C GLN A 165 -12.25 12.43 -0.38
N LEU A 166 -12.98 11.42 0.10
CA LEU A 166 -13.09 11.08 1.54
C LEU A 166 -11.73 10.86 2.22
N LEU A 167 -10.72 10.37 1.49
CA LEU A 167 -9.34 10.24 1.98
C LEU A 167 -8.62 11.59 1.94
N LEU A 168 -8.79 12.34 0.85
CA LEU A 168 -8.13 13.63 0.61
C LEU A 168 -8.55 14.72 1.61
N ASP A 169 -9.82 14.74 2.01
CA ASP A 169 -10.37 15.68 3.01
C ASP A 169 -9.75 15.47 4.40
N ALA A 170 -9.23 14.28 4.68
CA ALA A 170 -8.56 13.97 5.94
C ALA A 170 -7.07 14.35 5.94
N LEU A 171 -6.46 14.63 4.78
CA LEU A 171 -5.03 14.92 4.66
C LEU A 171 -4.60 16.24 5.33
N ASP A 172 -5.49 17.23 5.42
CA ASP A 172 -5.15 18.49 6.10
C ASP A 172 -4.89 18.30 7.61
N LYS A 173 -5.35 17.19 8.21
CA LYS A 173 -5.07 16.80 9.60
C LYS A 173 -3.68 16.18 9.78
N ILE A 174 -3.03 15.78 8.69
CA ILE A 174 -1.76 15.05 8.68
C ILE A 174 -0.78 15.64 7.65
N LYS A 175 -0.61 16.97 7.60
CA LYS A 175 0.29 17.58 6.59
C LYS A 175 1.77 17.26 6.76
N THR A 176 2.24 17.03 7.98
CA THR A 176 3.67 16.91 8.31
C THR A 176 3.99 15.57 8.96
N LYS A 177 5.22 15.10 8.74
CA LYS A 177 5.71 13.79 9.21
C LYS A 177 5.45 13.61 10.70
N GLY A 178 4.89 12.45 11.06
CA GLY A 178 4.58 12.09 12.44
C GLY A 178 3.25 12.62 12.99
N LYS A 179 2.51 13.45 12.22
CA LYS A 179 1.10 13.73 12.53
C LYS A 179 0.25 12.48 12.28
N GLU A 180 -0.68 12.25 13.20
CA GLU A 180 -1.64 11.15 13.17
C GLU A 180 -3.05 11.69 13.46
N ALA A 181 -4.07 11.16 12.78
CA ALA A 181 -5.46 11.55 12.98
C ALA A 181 -6.41 10.34 12.96
N PRO A 182 -7.51 10.33 13.73
CA PRO A 182 -8.54 9.29 13.60
C PRO A 182 -9.19 9.32 12.21
N PHE A 183 -9.37 8.15 11.60
CA PHE A 183 -9.98 8.01 10.27
C PHE A 183 -10.93 6.82 10.25
N ASN A 184 -12.18 7.08 10.64
CA ASN A 184 -13.22 6.08 10.82
C ASN A 184 -14.08 5.93 9.55
N ASN A 185 -14.85 4.85 9.47
CA ASN A 185 -15.93 4.63 8.49
C ASN A 185 -15.49 4.65 7.01
N PHE A 186 -14.21 4.37 6.71
CA PHE A 186 -13.70 4.26 5.36
C PHE A 186 -13.55 2.80 4.92
N ASN A 187 -14.30 2.39 3.89
CA ASN A 187 -14.18 1.06 3.29
C ASN A 187 -13.30 1.11 2.02
N PRO A 188 -12.03 0.67 2.07
CA PRO A 188 -11.10 0.84 0.95
C PRO A 188 -11.46 0.06 -0.32
N SER A 189 -12.41 -0.89 -0.27
CA SER A 189 -12.92 -1.53 -1.49
C SER A 189 -13.66 -0.58 -2.43
N CYS A 190 -14.10 0.59 -1.96
CA CYS A 190 -14.64 1.65 -2.83
C CYS A 190 -13.61 2.18 -3.83
N LEU A 191 -12.31 2.09 -3.50
CA LEU A 191 -11.20 2.50 -4.36
C LEU A 191 -10.83 1.43 -5.39
N PHE A 192 -11.55 0.30 -5.47
CA PHE A 192 -11.34 -0.65 -6.55
C PHE A 192 -12.00 -0.16 -7.86
N PRO A 193 -11.48 -0.58 -9.03
CA PRO A 193 -12.11 -0.38 -10.35
C PRO A 193 -13.40 -1.22 -10.50
N ALA A 194 -14.03 -1.25 -11.69
CA ALA A 194 -15.17 -2.12 -11.94
C ALA A 194 -14.72 -3.57 -12.23
N CYS A 195 -13.78 -3.75 -13.15
CA CYS A 195 -13.17 -5.01 -13.49
C CYS A 195 -12.32 -5.56 -12.33
N ARG A 196 -12.20 -6.88 -12.23
CA ARG A 196 -11.37 -7.58 -11.22
C ARG A 196 -10.23 -8.37 -11.87
N ASP A 197 -9.93 -8.12 -13.14
CA ASP A 197 -8.75 -8.65 -13.81
C ASP A 197 -7.48 -8.19 -13.10
N TYR A 198 -6.53 -9.10 -12.90
CA TYR A 198 -5.24 -8.80 -12.26
C TYR A 198 -4.09 -9.57 -12.89
N TRP A 199 -2.88 -9.04 -12.67
CA TRP A 199 -1.65 -9.80 -12.77
C TRP A 199 -1.14 -10.21 -11.38
N THR A 200 -0.38 -11.29 -11.30
CA THR A 200 0.20 -11.77 -10.04
C THR A 200 1.61 -12.33 -10.17
N TYR A 201 2.43 -12.10 -9.15
CA TYR A 201 3.79 -12.65 -8.98
C TYR A 201 4.26 -12.59 -7.52
N HIS A 202 5.38 -13.23 -7.20
CA HIS A 202 6.04 -13.10 -5.89
C HIS A 202 7.12 -12.00 -5.90
N GLY A 203 7.11 -11.12 -4.90
CA GLY A 203 8.06 -10.01 -4.76
C GLY A 203 8.26 -9.59 -3.31
N SER A 204 8.68 -8.33 -3.11
CA SER A 204 8.95 -7.74 -1.80
C SER A 204 8.14 -6.49 -1.53
N PHE A 205 8.28 -5.94 -0.32
CA PHE A 205 8.01 -4.53 -0.08
C PHE A 205 8.90 -3.66 -0.98
N THR A 206 8.31 -2.59 -1.49
CA THR A 206 9.00 -1.60 -2.32
C THR A 206 9.78 -0.59 -1.47
N THR A 207 9.47 -0.52 -0.17
CA THR A 207 10.16 0.27 0.85
C THR A 207 11.00 -0.64 1.77
N PRO A 208 12.09 -0.12 2.40
CA PRO A 208 12.92 -0.91 3.32
C PRO A 208 12.14 -1.46 4.52
N PRO A 209 12.41 -2.69 5.01
CA PRO A 209 13.56 -3.55 4.69
C PRO A 209 13.49 -4.35 3.37
N CYS A 210 12.42 -4.23 2.58
CA CYS A 210 12.23 -4.95 1.31
C CYS A 210 12.22 -6.48 1.44
N GLU A 211 11.51 -7.02 2.43
CA GLU A 211 11.35 -8.46 2.65
C GLU A 211 10.61 -9.14 1.47
N GLU A 212 11.20 -10.20 0.91
CA GLU A 212 10.66 -11.01 -0.20
C GLU A 212 9.53 -11.96 0.27
N CYS A 213 8.44 -11.36 0.75
CA CYS A 213 7.32 -12.04 1.40
C CYS A 213 5.95 -11.79 0.74
N ILE A 214 5.91 -11.10 -0.41
CA ILE A 214 4.67 -10.57 -1.01
C ILE A 214 4.19 -11.39 -2.20
N VAL A 215 2.92 -11.78 -2.18
CA VAL A 215 2.14 -12.14 -3.38
C VAL A 215 1.45 -10.87 -3.89
N TRP A 216 1.87 -10.40 -5.07
CA TRP A 216 1.30 -9.22 -5.72
C TRP A 216 0.02 -9.57 -6.47
N LEU A 217 -0.95 -8.65 -6.43
CA LEU A 217 -2.24 -8.70 -7.12
C LEU A 217 -2.51 -7.33 -7.74
N LEU A 218 -1.88 -7.07 -8.90
CA LEU A 218 -1.92 -5.78 -9.57
C LEU A 218 -3.13 -5.73 -10.50
N LEU A 219 -4.12 -4.88 -10.20
CA LEU A 219 -5.35 -4.79 -10.98
C LEU A 219 -5.08 -4.18 -12.36
N LYS A 220 -5.66 -4.78 -13.40
CA LYS A 220 -5.51 -4.38 -14.81
C LYS A 220 -6.16 -3.03 -15.11
N GLU A 221 -7.34 -2.79 -14.55
CA GLU A 221 -8.08 -1.54 -14.76
C GLU A 221 -7.62 -0.47 -13.75
N PRO A 222 -7.08 0.67 -14.19
CA PRO A 222 -6.78 1.79 -13.31
C PRO A 222 -8.07 2.49 -12.87
N ILE A 223 -8.14 2.94 -11.61
CA ILE A 223 -9.15 3.93 -11.22
C ILE A 223 -8.81 5.29 -11.81
N THR A 224 -9.84 6.08 -12.09
CA THR A 224 -9.70 7.45 -12.59
C THR A 224 -9.84 8.41 -11.41
N VAL A 225 -9.01 9.45 -11.37
CA VAL A 225 -9.05 10.56 -10.40
C VAL A 225 -8.73 11.88 -11.12
N SER A 226 -9.08 13.03 -10.55
CA SER A 226 -8.73 14.32 -11.18
C SER A 226 -7.28 14.72 -10.91
N SER A 227 -6.75 15.64 -11.73
CA SER A 227 -5.44 16.29 -11.49
C SER A 227 -5.41 16.96 -10.11
N ASP A 228 -6.48 17.66 -9.72
CA ASP A 228 -6.59 18.33 -8.41
C ASP A 228 -6.54 17.34 -7.24
N GLN A 229 -7.15 16.16 -7.41
CA GLN A 229 -7.11 15.07 -6.42
C GLN A 229 -5.68 14.54 -6.20
N ILE A 230 -4.88 14.38 -7.27
CA ILE A 230 -3.46 14.02 -7.14
C ILE A 230 -2.63 15.21 -6.61
N ALA A 231 -2.92 16.43 -7.04
CA ALA A 231 -2.25 17.64 -6.54
C ALA A 231 -2.41 17.79 -5.02
N LYS A 232 -3.56 17.42 -4.45
CA LYS A 232 -3.79 17.39 -3.00
C LYS A 232 -2.83 16.45 -2.26
N LEU A 233 -2.48 15.28 -2.81
CA LEU A 233 -1.45 14.38 -2.24
C LEU A 233 -0.09 15.08 -2.17
N ARG A 234 0.28 15.83 -3.23
CA ARG A 234 1.53 16.59 -3.33
C ARG A 234 1.63 17.77 -2.34
N THR A 235 0.56 18.08 -1.60
CA THR A 235 0.59 19.11 -0.53
C THR A 235 1.07 18.60 0.83
N LEU A 236 1.36 17.29 0.95
CA LEU A 236 1.96 16.68 2.14
C LEU A 236 3.46 16.98 2.22
N TYR A 237 4.02 16.91 3.43
CA TYR A 237 5.43 17.16 3.71
C TYR A 237 6.10 15.93 4.36
N SER A 238 7.30 15.60 3.90
CA SER A 238 8.16 14.58 4.52
C SER A 238 8.93 15.08 5.74
N SER A 239 8.93 16.40 5.97
CA SER A 239 9.48 17.05 7.16
C SER A 239 8.47 17.07 8.31
N ALA A 240 8.96 17.08 9.55
CA ALA A 240 8.14 17.37 10.72
C ALA A 240 7.70 18.85 10.76
N GLU A 241 6.75 19.17 11.64
CA GLU A 241 6.21 20.54 11.82
C GLU A 241 7.26 21.57 12.28
N ASN A 242 8.30 21.12 12.96
CA ASN A 242 9.43 21.92 13.45
C ASN A 242 10.71 21.79 12.61
N GLU A 243 10.61 21.20 11.41
CA GLU A 243 11.72 21.06 10.44
C GLU A 243 11.45 21.97 9.21
N PRO A 244 12.49 22.39 8.46
CA PRO A 244 12.29 23.10 7.19
C PRO A 244 11.37 22.31 6.23
N PRO A 245 10.41 22.95 5.56
CA PRO A 245 9.38 22.25 4.77
C PRO A 245 10.00 21.51 3.58
N VAL A 246 9.81 20.19 3.54
CA VAL A 246 10.21 19.34 2.41
C VAL A 246 8.96 18.69 1.81
N PRO A 247 8.50 19.11 0.61
CA PRO A 247 7.32 18.53 -0.05
C PRO A 247 7.49 17.04 -0.36
N LEU A 248 6.48 16.24 -0.02
CA LEU A 248 6.40 14.81 -0.35
C LEU A 248 5.85 14.65 -1.78
N VAL A 249 6.73 14.82 -2.77
CA VAL A 249 6.39 14.77 -4.22
C VAL A 249 7.02 13.58 -4.95
N ARG A 250 7.71 12.69 -4.23
CA ARG A 250 8.32 11.48 -4.78
C ARG A 250 8.51 10.44 -3.67
N ASN A 251 7.66 9.43 -3.64
CA ASN A 251 7.77 8.27 -2.74
C ASN A 251 7.70 6.92 -3.49
N TRP A 252 7.95 6.90 -4.80
CA TRP A 252 7.99 5.68 -5.62
C TRP A 252 9.43 5.18 -5.86
N ARG A 253 9.60 3.86 -5.86
CA ARG A 253 10.82 3.13 -6.21
C ARG A 253 10.85 2.82 -7.71
N PRO A 254 12.01 3.00 -8.39
CA PRO A 254 12.15 2.62 -9.80
C PRO A 254 11.97 1.11 -10.03
N PRO A 255 11.53 0.69 -11.24
CA PRO A 255 11.51 -0.71 -11.64
C PRO A 255 12.86 -1.41 -11.43
N GLN A 256 12.80 -2.72 -11.20
CA GLN A 256 13.91 -3.58 -10.82
C GLN A 256 13.95 -4.81 -11.77
N PRO A 257 15.09 -5.53 -11.92
CA PRO A 257 15.24 -6.52 -12.99
C PRO A 257 14.55 -7.85 -12.67
N ILE A 258 13.51 -8.23 -13.44
CA ILE A 258 12.61 -9.42 -13.25
C ILE A 258 13.28 -10.74 -12.82
N LYS A 259 14.51 -11.00 -13.29
CA LYS A 259 15.24 -12.28 -13.17
C LYS A 259 14.37 -13.45 -13.65
N GLY A 260 14.45 -14.62 -13.01
CA GLY A 260 13.72 -15.83 -13.41
C GLY A 260 12.24 -15.88 -13.02
N ARG A 261 11.59 -14.73 -12.75
CA ARG A 261 10.16 -14.73 -12.39
C ARG A 261 9.26 -14.71 -13.62
N ILE A 262 8.09 -15.33 -13.44
CA ILE A 262 6.97 -15.29 -14.36
C ILE A 262 5.83 -14.57 -13.64
N VAL A 263 5.35 -13.47 -14.21
CA VAL A 263 4.04 -12.89 -13.87
C VAL A 263 2.97 -13.75 -14.54
N LYS A 264 1.78 -13.82 -13.95
CA LYS A 264 0.61 -14.52 -14.52
C LYS A 264 -0.56 -13.55 -14.62
N ALA A 265 -1.38 -13.67 -15.67
CA ALA A 265 -2.60 -12.88 -15.84
C ALA A 265 -3.84 -13.71 -15.46
N SER A 266 -4.86 -13.10 -14.86
CA SER A 266 -6.15 -13.75 -14.57
C SER A 266 -7.13 -13.77 -15.76
N PHE A 267 -6.69 -13.27 -16.91
CA PHE A 267 -7.50 -12.97 -18.09
C PHE A 267 -6.83 -13.56 -19.35
N LYS A 268 -7.46 -13.34 -20.51
CA LYS A 268 -6.96 -13.70 -21.83
C LYS A 268 -6.67 -12.43 -22.65
#